data_AF-A0A9W6ZY95-F1
#
_entry.id   AF-A0A9W6ZY95-F1
#
_cell.length_a   1.000
_cell.length_b   1.000
_cell.length_c   1.000
_cell.angle_alpha   90.00
_cell.angle_beta   90.00
_cell.angle_gamma   90.00
#
_symmetry.space_group_name_H-M   'P 1'
#
loop_
_entity.id
_entity.type
_entity.pdbx_description
1 polymer ?
#
loop_
_entity_poly.entity_id
_entity_poly.type
_entity_poly.pdbx_seq_one_letter_code
_entity_poly.pdbx_strand_id
1 'polypeptide(L)' 'MFSAGLSNLGNTCFMNSSLQCLTSTQLLSDFVLGDNFQGSLNTENAMGTGGQMAESYRKLLIEMSNGVTVYPKE' A
#
# COMPACT_ATOMS: atom_id res chain seq x y z
N MET A 1 -12.34 5.72 1.25
CA MET A 1 -11.80 6.16 -0.05
C MET A 1 -10.83 7.31 0.14
N PHE A 2 -9.55 7.09 -0.18
CA PHE A 2 -8.50 8.12 -0.09
C PHE A 2 -8.50 8.95 -1.38
N SER A 3 -8.36 10.28 -1.26
CA SER A 3 -8.32 11.19 -2.42
C SER A 3 -6.90 11.63 -2.79
N ALA A 4 -5.88 10.94 -2.29
CA ALA A 4 -4.47 11.28 -2.51
C ALA A 4 -3.94 10.80 -3.86
N GLY A 5 -3.18 11.65 -4.55
CA GLY A 5 -2.41 11.28 -5.74
C GLY A 5 -1.09 10.57 -5.40
N LEU A 6 -0.47 9.96 -6.42
CA LEU A 6 0.88 9.41 -6.36
C LEU A 6 1.77 10.12 -7.37
N SER A 7 2.90 10.65 -6.92
CA SER A 7 3.93 11.22 -7.78
C SER A 7 4.54 10.16 -8.70
N ASN A 8 4.75 10.51 -9.97
CA ASN A 8 5.47 9.65 -10.91
C ASN A 8 6.98 9.81 -10.67
N LEU A 9 7.69 8.69 -10.51
CA LEU A 9 9.14 8.65 -10.24
C LEU A 9 9.97 8.34 -11.49
N GLY A 10 9.38 8.53 -12.68
CA GLY A 10 9.98 8.18 -13.96
C GLY A 10 9.51 6.81 -14.44
N ASN A 11 8.64 6.78 -15.44
CA ASN A 11 8.02 5.56 -15.98
C ASN A 11 7.25 4.70 -14.96
N THR A 12 6.90 5.21 -13.78
CA THR A 12 6.17 4.44 -12.75
C THR A 12 4.65 4.62 -12.80
N CYS A 13 4.11 5.28 -13.84
CA CYS A 13 2.67 5.51 -13.96
C CYS A 13 1.84 4.21 -14.00
N PHE A 14 2.40 3.10 -14.51
CA PHE A 14 1.78 1.78 -14.48
C PHE A 14 1.58 1.27 -13.04
N MET A 15 2.54 1.55 -12.16
CA MET A 15 2.47 1.18 -10.76
C MET A 15 1.49 2.11 -10.04
N ASN A 16 1.54 3.41 -10.32
CA ASN A 16 0.61 4.39 -9.73
C ASN A 16 -0.85 4.04 -10.05
N SER A 17 -1.18 3.73 -11.31
CA SER A 17 -2.55 3.36 -11.69
C SER A 17 -3.01 2.07 -11.00
N SER A 18 -2.14 1.07 -10.93
CA SER A 18 -2.43 -0.20 -10.24
C SER A 18 -2.65 0.01 -8.74
N LEU A 19 -1.80 0.79 -8.08
CA LEU A 19 -1.91 1.11 -6.66
C LEU A 19 -3.19 1.88 -6.34
N GLN A 20 -3.57 2.87 -7.18
CA GLN A 20 -4.82 3.62 -7.01
C GLN A 20 -6.06 2.72 -7.09
N CYS A 21 -6.05 1.69 -7.95
CA CYS A 21 -7.14 0.70 -7.99
C CYS A 21 -7.20 -0.13 -6.69
N LEU A 22 -6.04 -0.57 -6.19
CA LEU A 22 -5.96 -1.35 -4.95
C LEU A 22 -6.41 -0.54 -3.73
N THR A 23 -5.97 0.72 -3.59
CA THR A 23 -6.36 1.60 -2.47
C THR A 23 -7.83 2.04 -2.54
N SER A 24 -8.45 1.99 -3.72
CA SER A 24 -9.90 2.19 -3.88
C SER A 24 -10.72 0.96 -3.45
N THR A 25 -10.07 -0.21 -3.30
CA THR A 25 -10.73 -1.43 -2.81
C THR A 25 -10.89 -1.33 -1.29
N GLN A 26 -12.08 -0.94 -0.84
CA GLN A 26 -12.37 -0.63 0.57
C GLN A 26 -12.06 -1.79 1.52
N LEU A 27 -12.50 -3.02 1.20
CA LEU A 27 -12.23 -4.20 2.03
C LEU A 27 -10.74 -4.49 2.23
N LEU A 28 -9.94 -4.31 1.16
CA LEU A 28 -8.49 -4.49 1.23
C LEU A 28 -7.85 -3.41 2.09
N SER A 29 -8.26 -2.15 1.88
CA SER A 29 -7.74 -1.01 2.63
C SER A 29 -8.05 -1.13 4.13
N ASP A 30 -9.29 -1.52 4.48
CA ASP A 30 -9.71 -1.72 5.86
C ASP A 30 -8.95 -2.86 6.52
N PHE A 31 -8.74 -3.98 5.81
CA PHE A 31 -7.93 -5.09 6.29
C PHE A 31 -6.48 -4.67 6.55
N VAL A 32 -5.85 -3.98 5.60
CA VAL A 32 -4.44 -3.59 5.69
C VAL A 32 -4.21 -2.53 6.77
N LEU A 33 -5.17 -1.64 7.03
CA LEU A 33 -5.08 -0.63 8.08
C LEU A 33 -5.52 -1.13 9.47
N GLY A 34 -6.32 -2.19 9.51
CA GLY A 34 -6.85 -2.76 10.76
C GLY A 34 -5.76 -3.36 11.67
N ASP A 35 -6.16 -3.61 12.92
CA ASP A 35 -5.25 -4.09 13.97
C ASP A 35 -4.71 -5.50 13.72
N ASN A 36 -5.49 -6.33 13.01
CA ASN A 36 -5.15 -7.74 12.75
C ASN A 36 -4.15 -7.95 11.61
N PHE A 37 -3.78 -6.90 10.88
CA PHE A 37 -2.87 -7.00 9.74
C PHE A 37 -1.52 -7.64 10.14
N GLN A 38 -0.92 -7.18 11.24
CA GLN A 38 0.39 -7.66 11.70
C GLN A 38 0.36 -9.16 12.02
N GLY A 39 -0.70 -9.63 12.70
CA GLY A 39 -0.88 -11.05 13.01
C GLY A 39 -1.20 -11.93 11.79
N SER A 40 -1.56 -11.32 10.66
CA SER A 40 -1.87 -12.02 9.41
C SER A 40 -0.66 -12.19 8.49
N LEU A 41 0.49 -11.56 8.82
CA LEU A 41 1.71 -11.67 8.02
C LEU A 41 2.37 -13.04 8.19
N ASN A 42 2.56 -13.74 7.07
CA ASN A 42 3.39 -14.93 7.02
C ASN A 42 4.82 -14.57 6.58
N THR A 43 5.67 -14.22 7.55
CA THR A 43 7.07 -13.84 7.32
C THR A 43 7.99 -15.03 7.05
N GLU A 44 7.55 -16.25 7.34
CA GLU A 44 8.33 -17.49 7.18
C GLU A 44 8.14 -18.15 5.81
N ASN A 45 7.16 -17.71 5.03
CA ASN A 45 6.92 -18.24 3.69
C ASN A 45 8.11 -17.98 2.77
N ALA A 46 8.82 -19.04 2.38
CA ALA A 46 9.98 -18.99 1.49
C ALA A 46 9.69 -18.43 0.09
N MET A 47 8.42 -18.42 -0.35
CA MET A 47 8.00 -17.79 -1.61
C MET A 47 7.50 -16.35 -1.42
N GLY A 48 7.44 -15.87 -0.18
CA GLY A 48 7.03 -14.52 0.16
C GLY A 48 8.19 -13.52 0.15
N THR A 49 7.89 -12.29 0.59
CA THR A 49 8.87 -11.20 0.73
C THR A 49 9.29 -10.97 2.18
N GLY A 50 9.11 -11.97 3.05
CA GLY A 50 9.32 -11.82 4.50
C GLY A 50 8.42 -10.76 5.14
N GLY A 51 7.26 -10.49 4.55
CA GLY A 51 6.31 -9.45 4.99
C GLY A 51 6.62 -8.03 4.48
N GLN A 52 7.78 -7.79 3.86
CA GLN A 52 8.23 -6.44 3.48
C GLN A 52 7.27 -5.74 2.51
N MET A 53 6.78 -6.46 1.48
CA MET A 53 5.87 -5.87 0.50
C MET A 53 4.54 -5.43 1.14
N ALA A 54 4.00 -6.26 2.04
CA ALA A 54 2.75 -5.96 2.72
C ALA A 54 2.93 -4.75 3.65
N GLU A 55 4.04 -4.71 4.39
CA GLU A 55 4.36 -3.60 5.30
C GLU A 55 4.58 -2.28 4.54
N SER A 56 5.31 -2.30 3.43
CA SER A 56 5.48 -1.11 2.57
C SER A 56 4.14 -0.64 1.99
N TYR A 57 3.26 -1.57 1.60
CA TYR A 57 1.91 -1.22 1.14
C TYR A 57 1.06 -0.60 2.26
N ARG A 58 1.15 -1.11 3.50
CA ARG A 58 0.48 -0.52 4.66
C ARG A 58 0.98 0.91 4.92
N LYS A 59 2.29 1.14 4.89
CA LYS A 59 2.89 2.48 5.05
C LYS A 59 2.38 3.44 3.99
N LEU A 60 2.33 3.00 2.73
CA LEU A 60 1.77 3.79 1.64
C LEU A 60 0.30 4.17 1.88
N LEU A 61 -0.54 3.23 2.31
CA LEU A 61 -1.94 3.49 2.64
C LEU A 61 -2.09 4.52 3.77
N ILE A 62 -1.25 4.43 4.81
CA ILE A 62 -1.22 5.41 5.90
C ILE A 62 -0.86 6.80 5.35
N GLU A 63 0.18 6.90 4.52
CA GLU A 63 0.57 8.18 3.93
C GLU A 63 -0.55 8.78 3.04
N MET A 64 -1.20 7.94 2.22
CA MET A 64 -2.30 8.35 1.35
C MET A 64 -3.54 8.78 2.15
N SER A 65 -3.74 8.23 3.36
CA SER A 65 -4.85 8.61 4.23
C SER A 65 -4.80 10.06 4.73
N ASN A 66 -3.62 10.68 4.68
CA ASN A 66 -3.43 12.09 5.04
C ASN A 66 -3.95 13.06 3.97
N GLY A 67 -4.40 12.58 2.81
CA GLY A 67 -5.02 13.39 1.76
C GLY A 67 -4.05 14.25 0.94
N VAL A 68 -2.74 14.08 1.13
CA VAL A 68 -1.69 14.79 0.37
C VAL A 68 -1.11 13.84 -0.68
N THR A 69 -0.69 14.38 -1.82
CA THR A 69 0.04 13.60 -2.84
C THR A 69 1.26 12.93 -2.21
N VAL A 70 1.33 11.61 -2.33
CA VAL A 70 2.42 10.81 -1.78
C VAL A 70 3.53 10.69 -2.81
N TYR A 71 4.77 10.78 -2.33
CA TYR A 71 5.97 10.44 -3.07
C TYR A 71 6.41 9.05 -2.60
N PRO A 72 5.94 7.97 -3.25
CA PRO A 72 6.18 6.62 -2.77
C PRO A 72 7.67 6.32 -2.84
N LYS A 73 8.36 6.38 -1.69
CA LYS A 73 9.78 6.04 -1.61
C LYS A 73 9.93 4.52 -1.62
N GLU A 74 11.07 4.06 -2.12
CA GLU A 74 11.50 2.66 -2.04
C GLU A 74 11.61 2.18 -0.59
#